data_AF-A0A6J4T6D6-F1
#
_entry.id   AF-A0A6J4T6D6-F1
#
_cell.length_a   1.000
_cell.length_b   1.000
_cell.length_c   1.000
_cell.angle_alpha   90.00
_cell.angle_beta   90.00
_cell.angle_gamma   90.00
#
_symmetry.space_group_name_H-M   'P 1'
#
loop_
_entity.id
_entity.type
_entity.pdbx_description
1 polymer ?
#
loop_
_entity_poly.entity_id
_entity_poly.type
_entity_poly.pdbx_seq_one_letter_code
_entity_poly.pdbx_strand_id
1 'polypeptide(L)'
;MRHKTQLAIAALACIALGFGGVTAVQAVVDDRPTANEHSHSSDPDREDPTSAEPGTDTVEASAEDPRGEGPPWSVVVYRSKDGRTCAAAGRKVNGRVGALNSGRFTEYPIHEGGTCVDLTAVPAGAQVRAGTGPEDRIIVHGVAGPKVRTIEVSSRSGAAVVDIGPRGGFVTALQPGTALAQVRVVAILKDGQRITLL
;
A
#
# COMPACT_ATOMS: atom_id res chain seq x y z
N MET A 1 7.99 31.05 -44.67
CA MET A 1 7.27 32.13 -43.95
C MET A 1 7.88 32.27 -42.57
N ARG A 2 8.46 33.45 -42.30
CA ARG A 2 9.19 33.80 -41.08
C ARG A 2 8.20 34.45 -40.11
N HIS A 3 8.06 33.94 -38.89
CA HIS A 3 7.58 34.75 -37.78
C HIS A 3 8.60 34.73 -36.64
N LYS A 4 9.16 35.91 -36.41
CA LYS A 4 10.08 36.28 -35.35
C LYS A 4 9.29 36.75 -34.12
N THR A 5 9.93 36.65 -32.96
CA THR A 5 9.81 37.55 -31.76
C THR A 5 8.48 37.50 -31.00
N GLN A 6 8.44 37.48 -29.65
CA GLN A 6 9.16 38.35 -28.72
C GLN A 6 9.47 37.68 -27.37
N LEU A 7 10.66 37.99 -26.84
CA LEU A 7 10.98 37.96 -25.41
C LEU A 7 10.16 39.05 -24.69
N ALA A 8 9.67 38.75 -23.48
CA ALA A 8 9.37 39.76 -22.48
C ALA A 8 9.98 39.32 -21.14
N ILE A 9 11.08 39.99 -20.79
CA ILE A 9 11.70 39.97 -19.47
C ILE A 9 10.94 40.98 -18.61
N ALA A 10 10.45 40.56 -17.45
CA ALA A 10 9.99 41.46 -16.40
C ALA A 10 10.65 41.04 -15.09
N ALA A 11 11.74 41.73 -14.77
CA ALA A 11 12.32 41.76 -13.43
C ALA A 11 11.55 42.82 -12.62
N LEU A 12 11.11 42.48 -11.41
CA LEU A 12 10.87 43.47 -10.38
C LEU A 12 11.23 42.91 -9.01
N ALA A 13 12.25 43.52 -8.42
CA ALA A 13 12.70 43.33 -7.06
C ALA A 13 11.80 44.11 -6.10
N CYS A 14 11.57 43.57 -4.90
CA CYS A 14 11.33 44.39 -3.70
C CYS A 14 11.87 43.65 -2.46
N ILE A 15 12.86 44.30 -1.86
CA ILE A 15 13.52 43.99 -0.60
C ILE A 15 12.55 44.35 0.55
N ALA A 16 12.42 43.47 1.53
CA ALA A 16 11.96 43.85 2.87
C ALA A 16 12.78 43.08 3.92
N LEU A 17 13.81 43.74 4.41
CA LEU A 17 14.55 43.37 5.63
C LEU A 17 13.64 43.67 6.83
N GLY A 18 13.32 42.65 7.62
CA GLY A 18 12.43 42.78 8.76
C GLY A 18 12.86 41.91 9.95
N PHE A 19 13.44 42.59 10.94
CA PHE A 19 13.40 42.32 12.38
C PHE A 19 14.09 41.07 12.94
N GLY A 20 15.16 41.33 13.71
CA GLY A 20 15.72 40.40 14.67
C GLY A 20 14.75 40.14 15.82
N GLY A 21 14.36 38.89 15.98
CA GLY A 21 13.70 38.38 17.18
C GLY A 21 14.73 37.72 18.08
N VAL A 22 14.84 38.22 19.32
CA VAL A 22 15.53 37.53 20.41
C VAL A 22 14.69 36.30 20.76
N THR A 23 15.15 35.10 20.37
CA THR A 23 14.55 33.85 20.82
C THR A 23 15.14 33.49 22.18
N ALA A 24 14.33 33.62 23.22
CA ALA A 24 14.63 33.04 24.52
C ALA A 24 14.72 31.52 24.36
N VAL A 25 15.90 30.95 24.63
CA VAL A 25 16.08 29.50 24.71
C VAL A 25 15.43 29.04 26.01
N GLN A 26 14.19 28.58 25.94
CA GLN A 26 13.64 27.77 27.02
C GLN A 26 14.25 26.38 26.89
N ALA A 27 15.08 26.02 27.87
CA ALA A 27 15.48 24.64 28.09
C ALA A 27 14.22 23.86 28.48
N VAL A 28 13.57 23.27 27.49
CA VAL A 28 12.55 22.24 27.71
C VAL A 28 13.30 21.05 28.30
N VAL A 29 13.09 20.83 29.60
CA VAL A 29 13.41 19.56 30.25
C VAL A 29 12.55 18.51 29.56
N ASP A 30 13.19 17.73 28.69
CA ASP A 30 12.60 16.63 27.94
C ASP A 30 12.33 15.50 28.94
N ASP A 31 11.21 15.59 29.65
CA ASP A 31 10.64 14.53 30.47
C ASP A 31 10.10 13.45 29.53
N ARG A 32 11.02 12.73 28.87
CA ARG A 32 10.69 11.63 27.98
C ARG A 32 10.02 10.55 28.82
N PRO A 33 8.74 10.22 28.57
CA PRO A 33 8.16 9.02 29.13
C PRO A 33 9.05 7.87 28.67
N THR A 34 9.69 7.18 29.62
CA THR A 34 10.34 5.91 29.35
C THR A 34 9.36 5.07 28.57
N ALA A 35 9.73 4.71 27.35
CA ALA A 35 8.94 3.91 26.45
C ALA A 35 8.33 2.76 27.25
N ASN A 36 7.00 2.82 27.45
CA ASN A 36 6.26 1.68 27.95
C ASN A 36 6.55 0.56 26.95
N GLU A 37 7.38 -0.39 27.38
CA GLU A 37 7.38 -1.76 26.90
C GLU A 37 5.91 -2.21 26.91
N HIS A 38 5.23 -2.02 25.77
CA HIS A 38 4.12 -2.87 25.39
C HIS A 38 4.74 -4.22 25.07
N SER A 39 5.26 -4.88 26.12
CA SER A 39 5.37 -6.31 26.18
C SER A 39 3.94 -6.80 26.05
N HIS A 40 3.54 -7.04 24.80
CA HIS A 40 2.42 -7.88 24.48
C HIS A 40 2.71 -9.19 25.21
N SER A 41 2.09 -9.36 26.37
CA SER A 41 1.95 -10.64 27.02
C SER A 41 1.17 -11.49 26.03
N SER A 42 1.90 -12.19 25.18
CA SER A 42 1.39 -13.20 24.28
C SER A 42 0.85 -14.32 25.15
N ASP A 43 -0.39 -14.16 25.61
CA ASP A 43 -1.18 -15.26 26.15
C ASP A 43 -1.27 -16.30 25.01
N PRO A 44 -0.55 -17.43 25.12
CA PRO A 44 -0.43 -18.39 24.03
C PRO A 44 -1.78 -19.03 23.67
N ASP A 45 -2.78 -18.89 24.54
CA ASP A 45 -4.13 -19.43 24.34
C ASP A 45 -5.08 -18.42 23.68
N ARG A 46 -4.68 -17.14 23.55
CA ARG A 46 -5.51 -16.13 22.89
C ARG A 46 -5.35 -16.24 21.37
N GLU A 47 -6.30 -16.94 20.75
CA GLU A 47 -6.39 -17.00 19.29
C GLU A 47 -6.48 -15.60 18.68
N ASP A 48 -5.66 -15.33 17.65
CA ASP A 48 -5.71 -14.07 16.91
C ASP A 48 -7.00 -14.03 16.06
N PRO A 49 -7.92 -13.08 16.29
CA PRO A 49 -9.16 -12.98 15.53
C PRO A 49 -8.93 -12.69 14.03
N THR A 50 -7.74 -12.21 13.64
CA THR A 50 -7.35 -12.01 12.25
C THR A 50 -6.81 -13.28 11.57
N SER A 51 -6.60 -14.36 12.33
CA SER A 51 -6.23 -15.66 11.77
C SER A 51 -7.25 -16.11 10.72
N ALA A 52 -6.77 -16.72 9.65
CA ALA A 52 -7.64 -17.23 8.60
C ALA A 52 -8.51 -18.40 9.09
N GLU A 53 -9.75 -18.44 8.59
CA GLU A 53 -10.57 -19.64 8.61
C GLU A 53 -9.99 -20.68 7.64
N PRO A 54 -9.74 -21.93 8.09
CA PRO A 54 -9.16 -22.98 7.26
C PRO A 54 -9.95 -23.23 5.97
N GLY A 55 -9.24 -23.37 4.85
CA GLY A 55 -9.83 -23.68 3.53
C GLY A 55 -10.53 -22.50 2.86
N THR A 56 -10.40 -21.28 3.41
CA THR A 56 -10.97 -20.08 2.81
C THR A 56 -9.97 -19.28 1.99
N ASP A 57 -8.70 -19.67 1.95
CA ASP A 57 -7.64 -19.00 1.21
C ASP A 57 -7.63 -19.36 -0.28
N THR A 58 -7.52 -18.35 -1.14
CA THR A 58 -7.41 -18.52 -2.59
C THR A 58 -6.44 -17.53 -3.19
N VAL A 59 -5.60 -18.00 -4.11
CA VAL A 59 -4.76 -17.14 -4.95
C VAL A 59 -5.65 -16.44 -5.99
N GLU A 60 -5.61 -15.11 -6.00
CA GLU A 60 -6.50 -14.28 -6.83
C GLU A 60 -5.71 -13.61 -7.97
N ALA A 61 -5.65 -12.28 -7.98
CA ALA A 61 -4.95 -11.49 -8.99
C ALA A 61 -3.43 -11.69 -8.93
N SER A 62 -2.77 -11.45 -10.07
CA SER A 62 -1.32 -11.41 -10.19
C SER A 62 -0.90 -10.17 -10.96
N ALA A 63 0.28 -9.65 -10.68
CA ALA A 63 0.89 -8.54 -11.39
C ALA A 63 2.35 -8.88 -11.68
N GLU A 64 2.83 -8.54 -12.87
CA GLU A 64 4.22 -8.76 -13.25
C GLU A 64 5.18 -7.95 -12.39
N ASP A 65 6.42 -8.41 -12.24
CA ASP A 65 7.47 -7.57 -11.67
C ASP A 65 7.75 -6.40 -12.61
N PRO A 66 7.69 -5.13 -12.15
CA PRO A 66 7.92 -3.98 -13.00
C PRO A 66 9.33 -3.91 -13.62
N ARG A 67 10.32 -4.66 -13.09
CA ARG A 67 11.63 -4.84 -13.74
C ARG A 67 11.72 -6.11 -14.61
N GLY A 68 10.76 -7.03 -14.51
CA GLY A 68 10.81 -8.34 -15.17
C GLY A 68 11.88 -9.29 -14.62
N GLU A 69 12.49 -8.97 -13.47
CA GLU A 69 13.63 -9.69 -12.89
C GLU A 69 13.23 -10.84 -11.94
N GLY A 70 11.95 -10.96 -11.59
CA GLY A 70 11.49 -11.90 -10.57
C GLY A 70 10.11 -12.50 -10.87
N PRO A 71 9.69 -13.51 -10.08
CA PRO A 71 8.35 -14.09 -10.20
C PRO A 71 7.26 -13.02 -10.04
N PRO A 72 6.09 -13.19 -10.65
CA PRO A 72 5.01 -12.21 -10.52
C PRO A 72 4.58 -12.05 -9.06
N TRP A 73 4.08 -10.88 -8.73
CA TRP A 73 3.36 -10.64 -7.48
C TRP A 73 1.98 -11.25 -7.56
N SER A 74 1.45 -11.73 -6.45
CA SER A 74 0.08 -12.19 -6.35
C SER A 74 -0.49 -11.90 -4.96
N VAL A 75 -1.81 -11.89 -4.87
CA VAL A 75 -2.54 -11.71 -3.63
C VAL A 75 -3.33 -12.98 -3.32
N VAL A 76 -3.32 -13.37 -2.05
CA VAL A 76 -4.22 -14.38 -1.52
C VAL A 76 -5.30 -13.70 -0.72
N VAL A 77 -6.54 -14.11 -0.96
CA VAL A 77 -7.71 -13.65 -0.21
C VAL A 77 -8.21 -14.77 0.67
N TYR A 78 -8.53 -14.46 1.92
CA TYR A 78 -9.07 -15.40 2.89
C TYR A 78 -10.11 -14.71 3.78
N ARG A 79 -10.87 -15.51 4.52
CA ARG A 79 -11.77 -15.01 5.56
C ARG A 79 -11.09 -15.15 6.91
N SER A 80 -11.08 -14.11 7.73
CA SER A 80 -10.61 -14.22 9.12
C SER A 80 -11.68 -14.85 10.01
N LYS A 81 -11.27 -15.40 11.15
CA LYS A 81 -12.18 -16.00 12.15
C LYS A 81 -13.28 -15.05 12.65
N ASP A 82 -13.06 -13.75 12.60
CA ASP A 82 -14.07 -12.73 12.93
C ASP A 82 -14.94 -12.29 11.73
N GLY A 83 -14.85 -12.99 10.60
CA GLY A 83 -15.71 -12.82 9.44
C GLY A 83 -15.27 -11.74 8.44
N ARG A 84 -14.15 -11.04 8.68
CA ARG A 84 -13.63 -10.04 7.73
C ARG A 84 -12.99 -10.73 6.51
N THR A 85 -12.90 -9.97 5.42
CA THR A 85 -12.16 -10.41 4.23
C THR A 85 -10.76 -9.82 4.29
N CYS A 86 -9.77 -10.68 4.21
CA CYS A 86 -8.36 -10.30 4.31
C CYS A 86 -7.63 -10.57 2.99
N ALA A 87 -6.62 -9.74 2.70
CA ALA A 87 -5.69 -9.96 1.60
C ALA A 87 -4.24 -9.90 2.09
N ALA A 88 -3.42 -10.82 1.61
CA ALA A 88 -1.97 -10.79 1.79
C ALA A 88 -1.28 -10.93 0.43
N ALA A 89 -0.26 -10.12 0.17
CA ALA A 89 0.47 -10.12 -1.09
C ALA A 89 1.91 -10.65 -0.95
N GLY A 90 2.36 -11.39 -1.96
CA GLY A 90 3.70 -11.97 -2.02
C GLY A 90 4.11 -12.30 -3.46
N ARG A 91 5.29 -12.90 -3.60
CA ARG A 91 5.75 -13.49 -4.87
C ARG A 91 5.01 -14.79 -5.12
N LYS A 92 4.61 -15.03 -6.36
CA LYS A 92 3.96 -16.26 -6.81
C LYS A 92 4.98 -17.22 -7.40
N VAL A 93 5.19 -18.36 -6.72
CA VAL A 93 6.13 -19.40 -7.15
C VAL A 93 5.42 -20.75 -7.14
N ASN A 94 5.35 -21.42 -8.29
CA ASN A 94 4.66 -22.71 -8.45
C ASN A 94 3.22 -22.70 -7.92
N GLY A 95 2.48 -21.63 -8.21
CA GLY A 95 1.09 -21.46 -7.77
C GLY A 95 0.89 -21.04 -6.31
N ARG A 96 1.96 -20.90 -5.53
CA ARG A 96 1.91 -20.52 -4.12
C ARG A 96 2.40 -19.11 -3.90
N VAL A 97 1.95 -18.44 -2.84
CA VAL A 97 2.28 -17.04 -2.55
C VAL A 97 3.13 -16.94 -1.29
N GLY A 98 4.22 -16.18 -1.35
CA GLY A 98 5.18 -16.12 -0.25
C GLY A 98 6.18 -14.97 -0.35
N ALA A 99 7.16 -14.98 0.55
CA ALA A 99 8.33 -14.11 0.50
C ALA A 99 9.45 -14.78 -0.29
N LEU A 100 10.21 -13.97 -1.03
CA LEU A 100 11.48 -14.38 -1.62
C LEU A 100 12.61 -13.64 -0.89
N ASN A 101 13.43 -14.37 -0.14
CA ASN A 101 14.55 -13.81 0.62
C ASN A 101 15.84 -14.46 0.13
N SER A 102 16.72 -13.67 -0.50
CA SER A 102 17.99 -14.16 -1.04
C SER A 102 17.83 -15.38 -1.96
N GLY A 103 16.79 -15.37 -2.81
CA GLY A 103 16.45 -16.46 -3.72
C GLY A 103 15.74 -17.66 -3.06
N ARG A 104 15.58 -17.68 -1.73
CA ARG A 104 14.82 -18.69 -1.01
C ARG A 104 13.36 -18.28 -0.88
N PHE A 105 12.47 -19.08 -1.45
CA PHE A 105 11.04 -18.90 -1.30
C PHE A 105 10.56 -19.49 0.04
N THR A 106 9.85 -18.68 0.80
CA THR A 106 9.10 -19.10 1.99
C THR A 106 7.64 -18.75 1.77
N GLU A 107 6.79 -19.76 1.68
CA GLU A 107 5.34 -19.58 1.63
C GLU A 107 4.88 -18.87 2.90
N TYR A 108 4.03 -17.85 2.76
CA TYR A 108 3.49 -17.19 3.94
C TYR A 108 2.52 -18.13 4.64
N PRO A 109 2.54 -18.24 5.98
CA PRO A 109 1.34 -18.58 6.72
C PRO A 109 0.38 -17.40 6.53
N ILE A 110 -0.45 -17.46 5.50
CA ILE A 110 -1.24 -16.35 4.95
C ILE A 110 -2.19 -15.73 6.00
N HIS A 111 -2.35 -16.43 7.11
CA HIS A 111 -3.14 -16.10 8.29
C HIS A 111 -2.56 -14.96 9.15
N GLU A 112 -1.32 -14.53 8.90
CA GLU A 112 -0.65 -13.48 9.67
C GLU A 112 -0.37 -12.24 8.81
N GLY A 113 -0.90 -11.08 9.20
CA GLY A 113 -0.48 -9.78 8.65
C GLY A 113 -1.16 -9.32 7.35
N GLY A 114 -2.35 -9.82 7.03
CA GLY A 114 -3.15 -9.35 5.89
C GLY A 114 -3.88 -8.02 6.15
N THR A 115 -4.24 -7.32 5.07
CA THR A 115 -5.19 -6.20 5.12
C THR A 115 -6.60 -6.75 5.25
N CYS A 116 -7.18 -6.70 6.45
CA CYS A 116 -8.52 -7.20 6.74
C CYS A 116 -9.56 -6.08 6.78
N VAL A 117 -10.65 -6.23 6.02
CA VAL A 117 -11.77 -5.29 6.00
C VAL A 117 -13.12 -5.99 6.06
N ASP A 118 -14.07 -5.32 6.71
CA ASP A 118 -15.48 -5.68 6.61
C ASP A 118 -16.07 -5.04 5.33
N LEU A 119 -16.21 -5.88 4.28
CA LEU A 119 -16.74 -5.45 2.99
C LEU A 119 -18.26 -5.13 3.00
N THR A 120 -18.94 -5.38 4.12
CA THR A 120 -20.33 -4.94 4.33
C THR A 120 -20.40 -3.48 4.80
N ALA A 121 -19.38 -3.04 5.55
CA ALA A 121 -19.26 -1.67 6.07
C ALA A 121 -18.55 -0.73 5.10
N VAL A 122 -17.51 -1.20 4.42
CA VAL A 122 -16.74 -0.41 3.44
C VAL A 122 -16.63 -1.13 2.09
N PRO A 123 -16.60 -0.42 0.95
CA PRO A 123 -16.60 -1.08 -0.35
C PRO A 123 -15.25 -1.71 -0.73
N ALA A 124 -14.15 -1.28 -0.12
CA ALA A 124 -12.81 -1.81 -0.38
C ALA A 124 -11.84 -1.45 0.76
N GLY A 125 -10.74 -2.19 0.84
CA GLY A 125 -9.57 -1.90 1.66
C GLY A 125 -8.29 -2.06 0.84
N ALA A 126 -7.30 -1.22 1.13
CA ALA A 126 -5.99 -1.27 0.47
C ALA A 126 -4.87 -1.02 1.46
N GLN A 127 -3.71 -1.58 1.18
CA GLN A 127 -2.45 -1.29 1.86
C GLN A 127 -1.34 -1.09 0.83
N VAL A 128 -0.47 -0.13 1.13
CA VAL A 128 0.76 0.13 0.38
C VAL A 128 1.94 -0.25 1.27
N ARG A 129 2.78 -1.14 0.77
CA ARG A 129 3.98 -1.65 1.46
C ARG A 129 5.21 -1.32 0.62
N ALA A 130 6.24 -0.77 1.26
CA ALA A 130 7.58 -0.80 0.68
C ALA A 130 8.21 -2.15 1.00
N GLY A 131 8.69 -2.87 -0.01
CA GLY A 131 9.59 -3.98 0.22
C GLY A 131 11.00 -3.48 0.53
N THR A 132 11.88 -4.41 0.91
CA THR A 132 13.23 -4.11 1.37
C THR A 132 14.26 -4.94 0.61
N GLY A 133 15.51 -4.44 0.56
CA GLY A 133 16.61 -5.14 -0.11
C GLY A 133 16.36 -5.36 -1.61
N PRO A 134 16.58 -6.57 -2.16
CA PRO A 134 16.31 -6.88 -3.57
C PRO A 134 14.83 -6.72 -3.98
N GLU A 135 13.93 -6.71 -2.99
CA GLU A 135 12.49 -6.55 -3.14
C GLU A 135 12.04 -5.09 -2.91
N ASP A 136 12.87 -4.09 -3.24
CA ASP A 136 12.65 -2.63 -3.02
C ASP A 136 11.41 -1.99 -3.70
N ARG A 137 10.50 -2.81 -4.22
CA ARG A 137 9.28 -2.38 -4.90
C ARG A 137 8.25 -1.84 -3.91
N ILE A 138 7.44 -0.89 -4.38
CA ILE A 138 6.19 -0.54 -3.69
C ILE A 138 5.09 -1.48 -4.16
N ILE A 139 4.50 -2.20 -3.22
CA ILE A 139 3.42 -3.15 -3.45
C ILE A 139 2.12 -2.57 -2.95
N VAL A 140 1.15 -2.45 -3.84
CA VAL A 140 -0.22 -2.06 -3.52
C VAL A 140 -1.08 -3.30 -3.62
N HIS A 141 -1.83 -3.61 -2.57
CA HIS A 141 -2.72 -4.76 -2.56
C HIS A 141 -3.92 -4.52 -1.65
N GLY A 142 -4.94 -5.37 -1.78
CA GLY A 142 -6.12 -5.29 -0.94
C GLY A 142 -7.27 -6.16 -1.45
N VAL A 143 -8.46 -5.82 -0.99
CA VAL A 143 -9.71 -6.47 -1.37
C VAL A 143 -10.78 -5.44 -1.73
N ALA A 144 -11.55 -5.77 -2.76
CA ALA A 144 -12.65 -4.97 -3.27
C ALA A 144 -13.96 -5.77 -3.16
N GLY A 145 -14.99 -5.15 -2.58
CA GLY A 145 -16.31 -5.73 -2.47
C GLY A 145 -17.10 -5.68 -3.79
N PRO A 146 -18.28 -6.32 -3.84
CA PRO A 146 -19.06 -6.50 -5.07
C PRO A 146 -19.60 -5.21 -5.69
N LYS A 147 -19.56 -4.09 -4.95
CA LYS A 147 -19.97 -2.75 -5.44
C LYS A 147 -18.86 -2.06 -6.23
N VAL A 148 -17.60 -2.50 -6.09
CA VAL A 148 -16.46 -1.95 -6.80
C VAL A 148 -16.44 -2.50 -8.22
N ARG A 149 -16.21 -1.62 -9.19
CA ARG A 149 -16.02 -1.97 -10.60
C ARG A 149 -14.54 -2.02 -10.96
N THR A 150 -13.75 -1.08 -10.42
CA THR A 150 -12.36 -0.90 -10.82
C THR A 150 -11.54 -0.35 -9.65
N ILE A 151 -10.27 -0.77 -9.56
CA ILE A 151 -9.26 -0.15 -8.70
C ILE A 151 -8.29 0.61 -9.61
N GLU A 152 -8.08 1.89 -9.33
CA GLU A 152 -7.02 2.70 -9.95
C GLU A 152 -5.90 2.94 -8.94
N VAL A 153 -4.67 2.70 -9.36
CA VAL A 153 -3.47 3.05 -8.60
C VAL A 153 -2.69 4.09 -9.39
N SER A 154 -2.38 5.20 -8.76
CA SER A 154 -1.58 6.26 -9.38
C SER A 154 -0.37 6.65 -8.54
N SER A 155 0.66 7.10 -9.23
CA SER A 155 1.89 7.67 -8.68
C SER A 155 2.39 8.78 -9.60
N ARG A 156 3.56 9.36 -9.32
CA ARG A 156 4.19 10.31 -10.25
C ARG A 156 4.52 9.71 -11.61
N SER A 157 4.76 8.39 -11.69
CA SER A 157 5.11 7.73 -12.96
C SER A 157 3.90 7.47 -13.85
N GLY A 158 2.67 7.60 -13.32
CA GLY A 158 1.44 7.40 -14.09
C GLY A 158 0.33 6.78 -13.25
N ALA A 159 -0.77 6.44 -13.92
CA ALA A 159 -1.90 5.73 -13.34
C ALA A 159 -2.11 4.40 -14.08
N ALA A 160 -2.53 3.38 -13.34
CA ALA A 160 -2.87 2.07 -13.87
C ALA A 160 -4.20 1.59 -13.27
N VAL A 161 -4.99 0.94 -14.11
CA VAL A 161 -6.12 0.12 -13.66
C VAL A 161 -5.55 -1.22 -13.21
N VAL A 162 -6.01 -1.70 -12.05
CA VAL A 162 -5.57 -2.96 -11.46
C VAL A 162 -6.67 -4.01 -11.61
N ASP A 163 -6.29 -5.20 -12.06
CA ASP A 163 -7.20 -6.34 -12.16
C ASP A 163 -7.70 -6.76 -10.79
N ILE A 164 -9.00 -7.04 -10.71
CA ILE A 164 -9.69 -7.54 -9.52
C ILE A 164 -9.99 -9.02 -9.74
N GLY A 165 -9.48 -9.88 -8.87
CA GLY A 165 -9.73 -11.31 -8.90
C GLY A 165 -11.18 -11.68 -8.57
N PRO A 166 -11.60 -12.92 -8.83
CA PRO A 166 -12.96 -13.41 -8.58
C PRO A 166 -13.52 -13.13 -7.17
N ARG A 167 -12.69 -13.14 -6.13
CA ARG A 167 -13.08 -12.84 -4.74
C ARG A 167 -12.71 -11.43 -4.29
N GLY A 168 -12.41 -10.54 -5.23
CA GLY A 168 -12.14 -9.14 -4.96
C GLY A 168 -10.67 -8.80 -4.67
N GLY A 169 -9.77 -9.79 -4.62
CA GLY A 169 -8.35 -9.56 -4.36
C GLY A 169 -7.69 -8.82 -5.52
N PHE A 170 -6.90 -7.79 -5.23
CA PHE A 170 -6.10 -7.09 -6.23
C PHE A 170 -4.67 -6.86 -5.74
N VAL A 171 -3.74 -6.76 -6.69
CA VAL A 171 -2.34 -6.43 -6.42
C VAL A 171 -1.71 -5.73 -7.61
N THR A 172 -0.80 -4.81 -7.34
CA THR A 172 0.14 -4.27 -8.33
C THR A 172 1.47 -3.92 -7.67
N ALA A 173 2.55 -3.98 -8.45
CA ALA A 173 3.88 -3.58 -8.03
C ALA A 173 4.33 -2.39 -8.85
N LEU A 174 4.77 -1.33 -8.18
CA LEU A 174 5.20 -0.09 -8.81
C LEU A 174 6.70 -0.09 -9.05
N GLN A 175 7.13 0.72 -10.02
CA GLN A 175 8.53 0.90 -10.37
C GLN A 175 9.36 1.30 -9.12
N PRO A 176 10.61 0.84 -9.02
CA PRO A 176 11.52 1.25 -7.96
C PRO A 176 11.70 2.77 -7.91
N GLY A 177 11.97 3.30 -6.72
CA GLY A 177 12.09 4.75 -6.51
C GLY A 177 10.75 5.49 -6.42
N THR A 178 9.62 4.80 -6.58
CA THR A 178 8.30 5.36 -6.25
C THR A 178 8.23 5.66 -4.76
N ALA A 179 7.98 6.93 -4.39
CA ALA A 179 7.81 7.31 -3.00
C ALA A 179 6.41 6.93 -2.50
N LEU A 180 6.32 6.30 -1.33
CA LEU A 180 5.04 5.91 -0.69
C LEU A 180 4.03 7.07 -0.64
N ALA A 181 4.47 8.26 -0.25
CA ALA A 181 3.63 9.44 -0.11
C ALA A 181 2.99 9.92 -1.44
N GLN A 182 3.48 9.43 -2.58
CA GLN A 182 2.96 9.76 -3.91
C GLN A 182 1.97 8.73 -4.44
N VAL A 183 1.85 7.57 -3.79
CA VAL A 183 0.90 6.55 -4.19
C VAL A 183 -0.49 6.98 -3.78
N ARG A 184 -1.45 6.83 -4.68
CA ARG A 184 -2.88 7.01 -4.43
C ARG A 184 -3.62 5.79 -4.91
N VAL A 185 -4.63 5.39 -4.14
CA VAL A 185 -5.47 4.24 -4.48
C VAL A 185 -6.91 4.68 -4.46
N VAL A 186 -7.62 4.50 -5.58
CA VAL A 186 -9.01 4.89 -5.74
C VAL A 186 -9.84 3.69 -6.16
N ALA A 187 -10.91 3.41 -5.40
CA ALA A 187 -11.95 2.49 -5.82
C ALA A 187 -13.02 3.25 -6.61
N ILE A 188 -13.36 2.74 -7.78
CA ILE A 188 -14.47 3.23 -8.60
C ILE A 188 -15.61 2.23 -8.47
N LEU A 189 -16.74 2.69 -7.96
CA LEU A 189 -17.94 1.88 -7.78
C LEU A 189 -18.71 1.71 -9.10
N LYS A 190 -19.63 0.74 -9.13
CA LYS A 190 -20.47 0.44 -10.31
C LYS A 190 -21.40 1.59 -10.70
N ASP A 191 -21.76 2.47 -9.76
CA ASP A 191 -22.53 3.70 -10.00
C ASP A 191 -21.66 4.89 -10.46
N GLY A 192 -20.35 4.71 -10.56
CA GLY A 192 -19.39 5.74 -10.94
C GLY A 192 -18.82 6.56 -9.77
N GLN A 193 -19.28 6.35 -8.54
CA GLN A 193 -18.71 7.02 -7.36
C GLN A 193 -17.22 6.63 -7.20
N ARG A 194 -16.40 7.61 -6.81
CA ARG A 194 -14.96 7.42 -6.54
C ARG A 194 -14.69 7.54 -5.05
N ILE A 195 -13.96 6.58 -4.49
CA ILE A 195 -13.57 6.54 -3.08
C ILE A 195 -12.05 6.42 -3.00
N THR A 196 -11.41 7.40 -2.37
CA THR A 196 -9.98 7.35 -2.07
C THR A 196 -9.75 6.44 -0.87
N LEU A 197 -8.90 5.43 -1.06
CA LEU A 197 -8.50 4.49 0.00
C LEU A 197 -7.22 4.96 0.70
N LEU A 198 -6.28 5.53 -0.06
CA LEU A 198 -4.96 6.03 0.36
C LEU A 198 -4.53 7.21 -0.52
#